data_AF-A0A183GQ52-F1
#
_entry.id   AF-A0A183GQ52-F1
#
_cell.length_a   1.000
_cell.length_b   1.000
_cell.length_c   1.000
_cell.angle_alpha   90.00
_cell.angle_beta   90.00
_cell.angle_gamma   90.00
#
_symmetry.space_group_name_H-M   'P 1'
#
loop_
_entity.id
_entity.type
_entity.pdbx_description
1 polymer ?
#
loop_
_entity_poly.entity_id
_entity_poly.type
_entity_poly.pdbx_seq_one_letter_code
_entity_poly.pdbx_strand_id
1 'polypeptide(L)'
;MAMLGRKSLLVADITKRSKETSCFRILLLLPELMTEKIYGTIAVYGAGGYLLRLPLDNKSEAADLIAGVKANRWIDRGSRAVMIDFTMFNANVNLFSIARMLLELPASGGVLPSYVFYTYNLLRYHGTYGTVLAILEGILVGFIIYYIVEELIELIRVRLRYFSSFWNIVDIVLLSLCCIEIYLEYNRTKVAAERINEVLENGLTDAPFDDVVATQEVFNNIAAVILFLAWIKVGIDVRVMTLLPSHVKCGHTIPAYPRDIEPLPDDIALEVILMPSTTRPSQHYVLSPLHRAYDSLVAGPHFTTDRMAAV
;
A
#
# COMPACT_ATOMS: atom_id res chain seq x y z
N MET A 1 39.80 40.45 9.48
CA MET A 1 38.81 39.71 8.68
C MET A 1 38.89 38.24 9.09
N ALA A 2 38.45 37.79 10.28
CA ALA A 2 37.14 37.85 10.93
C ALA A 2 36.02 37.15 10.13
N MET A 3 35.40 36.16 10.79
CA MET A 3 34.16 35.42 10.46
C MET A 3 34.27 34.06 9.74
N LEU A 4 34.99 33.11 10.35
CA LEU A 4 34.65 31.67 10.33
C LEU A 4 34.67 31.18 11.78
N GLY A 5 33.50 31.11 12.43
CA GLY A 5 33.40 30.64 13.81
C GLY A 5 32.15 31.11 14.54
N ARG A 6 31.03 30.41 14.34
CA ARG A 6 29.87 30.31 15.26
C ARG A 6 28.75 29.48 14.63
N LYS A 7 28.86 28.15 14.65
CA LYS A 7 27.71 27.25 14.41
C LYS A 7 27.65 26.03 15.35
N SER A 8 28.52 25.92 16.34
CA SER A 8 28.67 24.69 17.14
C SER A 8 28.51 24.88 18.66
N LEU A 9 27.79 25.91 19.14
CA LEU A 9 27.72 26.21 20.59
C LEU A 9 26.33 26.50 21.15
N LEU A 10 25.26 25.96 20.55
CA LEU A 10 23.88 26.10 21.06
C LEU A 10 23.15 24.76 21.27
N VAL A 11 23.88 23.65 21.30
CA VAL A 11 23.31 22.30 21.49
C VAL A 11 23.63 21.72 22.89
N ALA A 12 24.45 22.39 23.70
CA ALA A 12 24.96 21.81 24.96
C ALA A 12 24.46 22.48 26.26
N ASP A 13 23.56 23.46 26.22
CA ASP A 13 23.24 24.28 27.42
C ASP A 13 21.78 24.19 27.91
N ILE A 14 21.04 23.14 27.53
CA ILE A 14 19.69 22.87 28.08
C ILE A 14 19.70 21.67 29.05
N THR A 15 20.83 20.99 29.24
CA THR A 15 20.92 19.80 30.10
C THR A 15 21.19 20.10 31.58
N LYS A 16 21.14 21.37 32.03
CA LYS A 16 21.58 21.71 33.40
C LYS A 16 20.72 22.69 34.20
N ARG A 17 19.45 22.86 33.86
CA ARG A 17 18.53 23.66 34.69
C ARG A 17 17.07 23.19 34.60
N SER A 18 16.72 22.18 35.40
CA SER A 18 15.48 22.13 36.20
C SER A 18 15.21 20.70 36.63
N LYS A 19 15.64 20.37 37.85
CA LYS A 19 14.99 19.34 38.67
C LYS A 19 13.77 20.04 39.30
N GLU A 20 12.65 20.08 38.58
CA GLU A 20 11.29 20.41 39.09
C GLU A 20 10.36 20.63 37.89
N THR A 21 9.75 19.56 37.36
CA THR A 21 8.40 19.51 36.73
C THR A 21 8.17 18.15 36.06
N SER A 22 7.54 17.21 36.77
CA SER A 22 7.08 15.91 36.24
C SER A 22 5.86 16.01 35.28
N CYS A 23 5.65 17.14 34.61
CA CYS A 23 4.48 17.35 33.74
C CYS A 23 4.80 17.92 32.34
N PHE A 24 6.08 18.16 32.03
CA PHE A 24 6.50 18.84 30.79
C PHE A 24 7.42 17.96 29.93
N ARG A 25 6.97 16.73 29.66
CA ARG A 25 7.66 15.80 28.75
C ARG A 25 6.81 15.48 27.51
N ILE A 26 6.12 16.50 26.98
CA ILE A 26 5.20 16.38 25.83
C ILE A 26 5.51 17.54 24.88
N LEU A 27 5.54 17.26 23.58
CA LEU A 27 6.15 18.04 22.50
C LEU A 27 7.70 18.04 22.51
N LEU A 28 8.29 16.89 22.16
CA LEU A 28 9.51 16.96 21.38
C LEU A 28 9.13 17.39 19.96
N LEU A 29 9.61 18.56 19.52
CA LEU A 29 9.82 18.88 18.10
C LEU A 29 10.92 17.93 17.61
N LEU A 30 10.58 16.66 17.37
CA LEU A 30 11.50 15.73 16.72
C LEU A 30 11.66 16.18 15.27
N PRO A 31 12.88 16.51 14.82
CA PRO A 31 13.14 16.62 13.40
C PRO A 31 12.91 15.22 12.81
N GLU A 32 11.99 15.14 11.85
CA GLU A 32 11.66 13.93 11.08
C GLU A 32 10.90 12.83 11.85
N LEU A 33 9.58 13.01 12.02
CA LEU A 33 8.72 11.84 11.89
C LEU A 33 8.97 11.28 10.49
N MET A 34 9.69 10.16 10.36
CA MET A 34 9.87 9.44 9.10
C MET A 34 8.57 8.73 8.68
N THR A 35 7.44 9.45 8.70
CA THR A 35 6.13 8.92 8.31
C THR A 35 5.96 9.12 6.82
N GLU A 36 5.55 8.07 6.11
CA GLU A 36 5.22 8.18 4.70
C GLU A 36 4.05 9.15 4.47
N LYS A 37 3.92 9.67 3.25
CA LYS A 37 2.80 10.56 2.91
C LYS A 37 1.48 9.80 3.05
N ILE A 38 0.54 10.38 3.79
CA ILE A 38 -0.78 9.82 3.99
C ILE A 38 -1.74 10.45 2.99
N TYR A 39 -2.41 9.62 2.21
CA TYR A 39 -3.46 10.05 1.29
C TYR A 39 -4.81 10.04 2.02
N GLY A 40 -5.34 11.23 2.32
CA GLY A 40 -6.68 11.42 2.83
C GLY A 40 -7.71 11.62 1.72
N THR A 41 -8.98 11.79 2.09
CA THR A 41 -10.07 12.01 1.14
C THR A 41 -10.04 13.43 0.57
N ILE A 42 -9.67 14.42 1.39
CA ILE A 42 -9.62 15.84 0.98
C ILE A 42 -8.20 16.24 0.54
N ALA A 43 -7.17 15.76 1.25
CA ALA A 43 -5.80 16.22 1.03
C ALA A 43 -4.77 15.12 1.30
N VAL A 44 -3.53 15.37 0.85
CA VAL A 44 -2.37 14.54 1.16
C VAL A 44 -1.59 15.19 2.30
N TYR A 45 -1.34 14.43 3.36
CA TYR A 45 -0.62 14.87 4.55
C TYR A 45 0.81 14.33 4.53
N GLY A 46 1.79 15.20 4.73
CA GLY A 46 3.20 14.82 4.80
C GLY A 46 3.67 14.52 6.22
N ALA A 47 4.93 14.11 6.33
CA ALA A 47 5.68 13.99 7.57
C ALA A 47 5.78 15.33 8.32
N GLY A 48 5.01 15.49 9.40
CA GLY A 48 5.06 16.68 10.25
C GLY A 48 3.92 16.72 11.28
N GLY A 49 3.89 17.78 12.09
CA GLY A 49 2.84 17.99 13.09
C GLY A 49 3.28 17.71 14.52
N TYR A 50 2.31 17.45 15.39
CA TYR A 50 2.51 17.21 16.81
C TYR A 50 2.15 15.76 17.15
N LEU A 51 3.02 15.08 17.89
CA LEU A 51 2.82 13.70 18.32
C LEU A 51 2.56 13.66 19.83
N LEU A 52 1.48 12.97 20.22
CA LEU A 52 1.18 12.60 21.59
C LEU A 52 1.28 11.08 21.71
N ARG A 53 2.16 10.60 22.59
CA ARG A 53 2.28 9.17 22.89
C ARG A 53 1.44 8.84 24.12
N LEU A 54 0.61 7.80 24.01
CA LEU A 54 -0.20 7.30 25.12
C LEU A 54 0.56 6.13 25.79
N PRO A 55 0.64 6.08 27.13
CA PRO A 55 1.25 4.95 27.82
C PRO A 55 0.38 3.70 27.67
N LEU A 56 1.01 2.55 27.42
CA LEU A 56 0.34 1.27 27.26
C LEU A 56 -0.11 0.66 28.61
N ASP A 57 0.71 0.80 29.65
CA ASP A 57 0.53 0.05 30.90
C ASP A 57 -0.41 0.73 31.90
N ASN A 58 -0.61 2.05 31.79
CA ASN A 58 -1.34 2.84 32.76
C ASN A 58 -2.51 3.61 32.14
N LYS A 59 -3.71 3.05 32.28
CA LYS A 59 -4.95 3.66 31.80
C LYS A 59 -5.26 5.02 32.46
N SER A 60 -4.95 5.18 33.75
CA SER A 60 -5.23 6.42 34.47
C SER A 60 -4.39 7.56 33.91
N GLU A 61 -3.10 7.30 33.72
CA GLU A 61 -2.17 8.28 33.14
C GLU A 61 -2.53 8.63 31.70
N ALA A 62 -2.91 7.64 30.87
CA ALA A 62 -3.41 7.91 29.52
C ALA A 62 -4.67 8.80 29.53
N ALA A 63 -5.60 8.55 30.46
CA ALA A 63 -6.81 9.36 30.59
C ALA A 63 -6.50 10.80 31.05
N ASP A 64 -5.57 10.97 31.99
CA ASP A 64 -5.13 12.27 32.48
C ASP A 64 -4.42 13.07 31.37
N LEU A 65 -3.60 12.41 30.55
CA LEU A 65 -2.96 13.01 29.39
C LEU A 65 -3.99 13.48 28.36
N ILE A 66 -4.98 12.65 28.03
CA ILE A 66 -6.07 13.01 27.11
C ILE A 66 -6.89 14.18 27.68
N ALA A 67 -7.15 14.18 28.99
CA ALA A 67 -7.86 15.26 29.66
C ALA A 67 -7.07 16.58 29.60
N GLY A 68 -5.75 16.54 29.80
CA GLY A 68 -4.87 17.70 29.67
C GLY A 68 -4.82 18.25 28.24
N VAL A 69 -4.70 17.37 27.25
CA VAL A 69 -4.70 17.72 25.82
C VAL A 69 -6.03 18.34 25.39
N LYS A 70 -7.14 17.84 25.93
CA LYS A 70 -8.48 18.42 25.76
C LYS A 70 -8.60 19.79 26.44
N ALA A 71 -8.11 19.94 27.67
CA ALA A 71 -8.14 21.21 28.40
C ALA A 71 -7.34 22.30 27.68
N ASN A 72 -6.22 21.92 27.05
CA ASN A 72 -5.36 22.82 26.29
C ASN A 72 -5.86 23.11 24.86
N ARG A 73 -7.02 22.58 24.45
CA ARG A 73 -7.58 22.74 23.10
C ARG A 73 -6.56 22.39 22.00
N TRP A 74 -5.88 21.26 22.16
CA TRP A 74 -4.87 20.80 21.20
C TRP A 74 -5.42 20.66 19.77
N ILE A 75 -6.69 20.29 19.65
CA ILE A 75 -7.44 20.37 18.40
C ILE A 75 -8.12 21.73 18.35
N ASP A 76 -7.67 22.56 17.42
CA ASP A 76 -8.12 23.93 17.22
C ASP A 76 -8.74 24.12 15.82
N ARG A 77 -9.12 25.36 15.47
CA ARG A 77 -9.66 25.69 14.14
C ARG A 77 -8.59 25.57 13.02
N GLY A 78 -7.31 25.64 13.39
CA GLY A 78 -6.17 25.46 12.48
C GLY A 78 -5.91 23.99 12.13
N SER A 79 -6.36 23.06 12.96
CA SER A 79 -6.19 21.62 12.78
C SER A 79 -6.88 21.14 11.51
N ARG A 80 -6.17 20.34 10.70
CA ARG A 80 -6.67 19.82 9.41
C ARG A 80 -6.80 18.31 9.38
N ALA A 81 -5.96 17.60 10.13
CA ALA A 81 -6.02 16.16 10.28
C ALA A 81 -5.58 15.76 11.68
N VAL A 82 -6.25 14.74 12.22
CA VAL A 82 -5.83 14.04 13.43
C VAL A 82 -5.67 12.58 13.04
N MET A 83 -4.46 12.03 13.26
CA MET A 83 -4.16 10.63 13.01
C MET A 83 -4.08 9.87 14.32
N ILE A 84 -4.68 8.68 14.34
CA ILE A 84 -4.59 7.73 15.45
C ILE A 84 -4.09 6.41 14.87
N ASP A 85 -2.85 6.07 15.21
CA ASP A 85 -2.20 4.83 14.80
C ASP A 85 -1.91 3.97 16.02
N PHE A 86 -2.29 2.69 15.94
CA PHE A 86 -1.93 1.70 16.95
C PHE A 86 -1.83 0.32 16.33
N THR A 87 -1.04 -0.54 16.97
CA THR A 87 -0.83 -1.92 16.54
C THR A 87 -1.26 -2.89 17.62
N MET A 88 -1.86 -3.99 17.20
CA MET A 88 -2.34 -5.05 18.07
C MET A 88 -1.75 -6.38 17.60
N PHE A 89 -1.36 -7.23 18.53
CA PHE A 89 -0.88 -8.58 18.23
C PHE A 89 -1.83 -9.62 18.82
N ASN A 90 -2.26 -10.57 18.00
CA ASN A 90 -3.05 -11.72 18.44
C ASN A 90 -2.19 -12.99 18.48
N ALA A 91 -1.85 -13.43 19.69
CA ALA A 91 -1.00 -14.60 19.91
C ALA A 91 -1.63 -15.94 19.48
N ASN A 92 -2.96 -16.05 19.44
CA ASN A 92 -3.63 -17.30 19.09
C ASN A 92 -3.50 -17.64 17.60
N VAL A 93 -3.54 -16.61 16.74
CA VAL A 93 -3.43 -16.74 15.28
C VAL A 93 -2.11 -16.23 14.71
N ASN A 94 -1.24 -15.67 15.57
CA ASN A 94 0.05 -15.08 15.20
C ASN A 94 -0.08 -13.99 14.11
N LEU A 95 -1.04 -13.08 14.28
CA LEU A 95 -1.31 -11.98 13.36
C LEU A 95 -1.12 -10.64 14.06
N PHE A 96 -0.49 -9.70 13.34
CA PHE A 96 -0.43 -8.30 13.71
C PHE A 96 -1.51 -7.54 12.96
N SER A 97 -2.25 -6.71 13.68
CA SER A 97 -3.24 -5.79 13.13
C SER A 97 -2.78 -4.37 13.37
N ILE A 98 -2.49 -3.65 12.30
CA ILE A 98 -2.09 -2.25 12.30
C ILE A 98 -3.32 -1.43 11.92
N ALA A 99 -3.80 -0.62 12.86
CA ALA A 99 -4.97 0.22 12.67
C ALA A 99 -4.52 1.67 12.46
N ARG A 100 -5.00 2.26 11.36
CA ARG A 100 -4.80 3.67 11.02
C ARG A 100 -6.15 4.36 10.89
N MET A 101 -6.38 5.37 11.71
CA MET A 101 -7.60 6.18 11.68
C MET A 101 -7.26 7.64 11.46
N LEU A 102 -7.74 8.19 10.34
CA LEU A 102 -7.53 9.57 9.95
C LEU A 102 -8.84 10.36 10.07
N LEU A 103 -8.81 11.41 10.86
CA LEU A 103 -9.92 12.35 11.03
C LEU A 103 -9.58 13.67 10.33
N GLU A 104 -10.16 13.91 9.16
CA GLU A 104 -9.95 15.16 8.43
C GLU A 104 -10.95 16.25 8.88
N LEU A 105 -10.44 17.46 9.08
CA LEU A 105 -11.16 18.63 9.59
C LEU A 105 -11.18 19.72 8.51
N PRO A 106 -12.18 19.74 7.61
CA PRO A 106 -12.26 20.75 6.55
C PRO A 106 -12.50 22.15 7.13
N ALA A 107 -12.06 23.19 6.41
CA ALA A 107 -12.19 24.58 6.86
C ALA A 107 -13.65 25.07 6.97
N SER A 108 -14.59 24.38 6.31
CA SER A 108 -16.03 24.57 6.43
C SER A 108 -16.62 24.08 7.75
N GLY A 109 -15.84 23.34 8.56
CA GLY A 109 -16.31 22.63 9.74
C GLY A 109 -16.77 21.20 9.43
N GLY A 110 -16.99 20.42 10.49
CA GLY A 110 -17.27 18.98 10.41
C GLY A 110 -16.02 18.11 10.60
N VAL A 111 -16.21 16.80 10.58
CA VAL A 111 -15.14 15.78 10.66
C VAL A 111 -15.43 14.71 9.62
N LEU A 112 -14.45 14.39 8.78
CA LEU A 112 -14.51 13.26 7.85
C LEU A 112 -13.59 12.15 8.37
N PRO A 113 -14.15 11.07 8.96
CA PRO A 113 -13.36 9.94 9.41
C PRO A 113 -13.06 9.00 8.24
N SER A 114 -11.82 8.53 8.17
CA SER A 114 -11.38 7.43 7.30
C SER A 114 -10.55 6.46 8.15
N TYR A 115 -10.65 5.17 7.84
CA TYR A 115 -9.96 4.13 8.59
C TYR A 115 -9.44 3.06 7.64
N VAL A 116 -8.26 2.53 7.97
CA VAL A 116 -7.66 1.40 7.27
C VAL A 116 -7.09 0.43 8.31
N PHE A 117 -7.38 -0.85 8.14
CA PHE A 117 -6.86 -1.92 8.98
C PHE A 117 -6.02 -2.85 8.13
N TYR A 118 -4.78 -3.03 8.53
CA TYR A 118 -3.84 -3.92 7.89
C TYR A 118 -3.57 -5.11 8.80
N THR A 119 -3.86 -6.32 8.33
CA THR A 119 -3.62 -7.54 9.10
C THR A 119 -2.61 -8.42 8.38
N TYR A 120 -1.45 -8.63 9.01
CA TYR A 120 -0.33 -9.34 8.42
C TYR A 120 0.30 -10.33 9.41
N ASN A 121 0.77 -11.46 8.88
CA ASN A 121 1.62 -12.39 9.62
C ASN A 121 3.08 -11.99 9.42
N LEU A 122 3.63 -11.20 10.35
CA LEU A 122 5.04 -10.80 10.32
C LEU A 122 5.98 -11.96 10.73
N LEU A 123 5.47 -12.96 11.47
CA LEU A 123 6.20 -14.14 11.91
C LEU A 123 5.88 -15.36 11.02
N ARG A 124 6.05 -15.19 9.70
CA ARG A 124 5.62 -16.13 8.65
C ARG A 124 6.19 -17.54 8.80
N TYR A 125 7.46 -17.66 9.18
CA TYR A 125 8.17 -18.95 9.26
C TYR A 125 8.02 -19.66 10.61
N HIS A 126 7.03 -19.26 11.42
CA HIS A 126 6.77 -19.88 12.71
C HIS A 126 5.80 -21.07 12.61
N GLY A 127 6.11 -22.15 13.33
CA GLY A 127 5.27 -23.34 13.41
C GLY A 127 5.30 -24.25 12.18
N THR A 128 4.47 -25.30 12.19
CA THR A 128 4.42 -26.31 11.11
C THR A 128 3.95 -25.73 9.78
N TYR A 129 2.94 -24.86 9.81
CA TYR A 129 2.44 -24.17 8.62
C TYR A 129 3.51 -23.27 7.98
N GLY A 130 4.30 -22.56 8.80
CA GLY A 130 5.40 -21.72 8.32
C GLY A 130 6.49 -22.51 7.59
N THR A 131 6.85 -23.69 8.10
CA THR A 131 7.82 -24.58 7.44
C THR A 131 7.31 -25.10 6.09
N VAL A 132 6.03 -25.51 6.02
CA VAL A 132 5.43 -25.97 4.76
C VAL A 132 5.44 -24.83 3.73
N LEU A 133 5.09 -23.62 4.15
CA LEU A 133 5.10 -22.44 3.30
C LEU A 133 6.51 -22.13 2.78
N ALA A 134 7.53 -22.21 3.63
CA ALA A 134 8.94 -22.03 3.22
C ALA A 134 9.38 -23.07 2.18
N ILE A 135 8.96 -24.34 2.34
CA ILE A 135 9.28 -25.40 1.37
C ILE A 135 8.60 -25.10 0.02
N LEU A 136 7.32 -24.69 0.03
CA LEU A 136 6.58 -24.33 -1.18
C LEU A 136 7.19 -23.11 -1.88
N GLU A 137 7.62 -22.09 -1.12
CA GLU A 137 8.36 -20.94 -1.63
C GLU A 137 9.68 -21.36 -2.29
N GLY A 138 10.44 -22.26 -1.64
CA GLY A 138 11.67 -22.80 -2.21
C GLY A 138 11.45 -23.54 -3.54
N ILE A 139 10.37 -24.31 -3.63
CA ILE A 139 9.98 -24.98 -4.88
C ILE A 139 9.61 -23.95 -5.96
N LEU A 140 8.85 -22.92 -5.61
CA LEU A 140 8.46 -21.84 -6.54
C LEU A 140 9.69 -21.11 -7.10
N VAL A 141 10.64 -20.74 -6.24
CA VAL A 141 11.92 -20.13 -6.66
C VAL A 141 12.69 -21.07 -7.58
N GLY A 142 12.71 -22.37 -7.29
CA GLY A 142 13.32 -23.39 -8.16
C GLY A 142 12.71 -23.43 -9.56
N PHE A 143 11.37 -23.37 -9.65
CA PHE A 143 10.68 -23.28 -10.95
C PHE A 143 11.00 -22.00 -11.71
N ILE A 144 11.06 -20.86 -11.02
CA ILE A 144 11.41 -19.58 -11.65
C ILE A 144 12.82 -19.66 -12.24
N ILE A 145 13.81 -20.21 -11.50
CA ILE A 145 15.18 -20.38 -12.01
C ILE A 145 15.21 -21.30 -13.23
N TYR A 146 14.45 -22.40 -13.21
CA TYR A 146 14.33 -23.30 -14.36
C TYR A 146 13.83 -22.56 -15.61
N TYR A 147 12.74 -21.79 -15.49
CA TYR A 147 12.20 -21.01 -16.62
C TYR A 147 13.17 -19.91 -17.08
N ILE A 148 13.94 -19.29 -16.18
CA ILE A 148 14.99 -18.33 -16.58
C ILE A 148 16.01 -18.99 -17.50
N VAL A 149 16.46 -20.21 -17.17
CA VAL A 149 17.44 -20.92 -17.98
C VAL A 149 16.86 -21.34 -19.33
N GLU A 150 15.61 -21.81 -19.35
CA GLU A 150 14.91 -22.19 -20.58
C GLU A 150 14.79 -21.00 -21.54
N GLU A 151 14.27 -19.86 -21.05
CA GLU A 151 14.11 -18.64 -21.84
C GLU A 151 15.44 -18.09 -22.33
N LEU A 152 16.50 -18.17 -21.52
CA LEU A 152 17.83 -17.73 -21.93
C LEU A 152 18.40 -18.58 -23.06
N ILE A 153 18.19 -19.90 -23.03
CA ILE A 153 18.61 -20.81 -24.11
C ILE A 153 17.85 -20.50 -25.40
N GLU A 154 16.54 -20.26 -25.33
CA GLU A 154 15.73 -19.91 -26.49
C GLU A 154 16.14 -18.55 -27.09
N LEU A 155 16.38 -17.56 -26.24
CA LEU A 155 16.85 -16.24 -26.65
C LEU A 155 18.19 -16.33 -27.39
N ILE A 156 19.14 -17.15 -26.91
CA ILE A 156 20.45 -17.35 -27.57
C ILE A 156 20.29 -18.03 -28.94
N ARG A 157 19.34 -18.97 -29.07
CA ARG A 157 19.11 -19.73 -30.31
C ARG A 157 18.43 -18.88 -31.39
N VAL A 158 17.42 -18.09 -31.02
CA VAL A 158 16.56 -17.34 -31.95
C VAL A 158 17.05 -15.88 -32.17
N ARG A 159 17.87 -15.35 -31.24
CA ARG A 159 18.45 -14.00 -31.26
C ARG A 159 17.41 -12.91 -31.53
N LEU A 160 17.61 -12.10 -32.56
CA LEU A 160 16.79 -10.92 -32.86
C LEU A 160 15.37 -11.25 -33.34
N ARG A 161 15.13 -12.47 -33.83
CA ARG A 161 13.78 -12.88 -34.27
C ARG A 161 12.85 -13.15 -33.08
N TYR A 162 13.41 -13.34 -31.88
CA TYR A 162 12.66 -13.59 -30.66
C TYR A 162 11.76 -12.39 -30.30
N PHE A 163 12.27 -11.16 -30.46
CA PHE A 163 11.52 -9.92 -30.20
C PHE A 163 10.42 -9.62 -31.23
N SER A 164 10.28 -10.43 -32.28
CA SER A 164 9.20 -10.26 -33.25
C SER A 164 7.89 -10.92 -32.78
N SER A 165 7.94 -11.82 -31.81
CA SER A 165 6.77 -12.51 -31.26
C SER A 165 6.26 -11.78 -30.03
N PHE A 166 4.99 -11.38 -30.06
CA PHE A 166 4.34 -10.72 -28.92
C PHE A 166 4.38 -11.59 -27.66
N TRP A 167 4.18 -12.91 -27.78
CA TRP A 167 4.12 -13.83 -26.64
C TRP A 167 5.47 -13.97 -25.94
N ASN A 168 6.54 -14.03 -26.71
CA ASN A 168 7.91 -14.08 -26.19
C ASN A 168 8.25 -12.81 -25.37
N ILE A 169 7.72 -11.64 -25.76
CA ILE A 169 7.86 -10.41 -24.96
C ILE A 169 7.08 -10.53 -23.64
N VAL A 170 5.86 -11.09 -23.67
CA VAL A 170 5.06 -11.34 -22.46
C VAL A 170 5.79 -12.29 -21.51
N ASP A 171 6.44 -13.33 -22.03
CA ASP A 171 7.21 -14.29 -21.22
C ASP A 171 8.43 -13.63 -20.56
N ILE A 172 9.19 -12.78 -21.27
CA ILE A 172 10.26 -11.98 -20.65
C ILE A 172 9.69 -11.07 -19.56
N VAL A 173 8.58 -10.38 -19.82
CA VAL A 173 7.98 -9.45 -18.85
C VAL A 173 7.54 -10.20 -17.60
N LEU A 174 6.84 -11.33 -17.76
CA LEU A 174 6.39 -12.16 -16.65
C LEU A 174 7.58 -12.68 -15.82
N LEU A 175 8.62 -13.17 -16.49
CA LEU A 175 9.84 -13.64 -15.84
C LEU A 175 10.57 -12.52 -15.09
N SER A 176 10.63 -11.32 -15.67
CA SER A 176 11.23 -10.15 -15.01
C SER A 176 10.47 -9.71 -13.76
N LEU A 177 9.13 -9.78 -13.79
CA LEU A 177 8.29 -9.50 -12.63
C LEU A 177 8.49 -10.55 -11.53
N CYS A 178 8.63 -11.83 -11.87
CA CYS A 178 8.98 -12.89 -10.90
C CYS A 178 10.35 -12.62 -10.24
N CYS A 179 11.35 -12.16 -10.98
CA CYS A 179 12.64 -11.77 -10.39
C CYS A 179 12.50 -10.58 -9.41
N ILE A 180 11.66 -9.59 -9.75
CA ILE A 180 11.35 -8.47 -8.86
C ILE A 180 10.60 -8.96 -7.61
N GLU A 181 9.67 -9.89 -7.76
CA GLU A 181 8.91 -10.46 -6.64
C GLU A 181 9.84 -11.15 -5.63
N ILE A 182 10.81 -11.95 -6.09
CA ILE A 182 11.81 -12.59 -5.22
C ILE A 182 12.61 -11.54 -4.42
N TYR A 183 13.01 -10.45 -5.08
CA TYR A 183 13.72 -9.35 -4.41
C TYR A 183 12.86 -8.66 -3.36
N LEU A 184 11.58 -8.43 -3.66
CA LEU A 184 10.64 -7.81 -2.72
C LEU A 184 10.32 -8.73 -1.55
N GLU A 185 10.20 -10.04 -1.76
CA GLU A 185 10.00 -11.01 -0.68
C GLU A 185 11.17 -11.00 0.31
N TYR A 186 12.40 -10.91 -0.19
CA TYR A 186 13.59 -10.76 0.64
C TYR A 186 13.54 -9.47 1.48
N ASN A 187 13.23 -8.33 0.85
CA ASN A 187 13.11 -7.05 1.56
C ASN A 187 11.99 -7.08 2.60
N ARG A 188 10.83 -7.64 2.25
CA ARG A 188 9.66 -7.78 3.14
C ARG A 188 10.00 -8.57 4.39
N THR A 189 10.66 -9.71 4.23
CA THR A 189 11.08 -10.56 5.36
C THR A 189 12.12 -9.85 6.23
N LYS A 190 13.07 -9.16 5.61
CA LYS A 190 14.10 -8.39 6.33
C LYS A 190 13.49 -7.27 7.17
N VAL A 191 12.65 -6.43 6.56
CA VAL A 191 12.00 -5.30 7.24
C VAL A 191 11.10 -5.80 8.37
N ALA A 192 10.31 -6.86 8.15
CA ALA A 192 9.47 -7.44 9.19
C ALA A 192 10.30 -7.97 10.38
N ALA A 193 11.42 -8.66 10.12
CA ALA A 193 12.30 -9.19 11.16
C ALA A 193 12.98 -8.08 11.97
N GLU A 194 13.52 -7.06 11.29
CA GLU A 194 14.16 -5.89 11.93
C GLU A 194 13.16 -5.17 12.85
N ARG A 195 11.91 -4.95 12.39
CA ARG A 195 10.87 -4.29 13.19
C ARG A 195 10.39 -5.10 14.37
N ILE A 196 10.24 -6.41 14.23
CA ILE A 196 9.89 -7.27 15.37
C ILE A 196 11.00 -7.22 16.43
N ASN A 197 12.27 -7.31 16.01
CA ASN A 197 13.39 -7.26 16.95
C ASN A 197 13.47 -5.90 17.66
N GLU A 198 13.26 -4.80 16.95
CA GLU A 198 13.21 -3.46 17.54
C GLU A 198 12.11 -3.33 18.60
N VAL A 199 10.91 -3.87 18.33
CA VAL A 199 9.79 -3.89 19.27
C VAL A 199 10.09 -4.75 20.51
N LEU A 200 10.79 -5.86 20.33
CA LEU A 200 11.19 -6.73 21.44
C LEU A 200 12.25 -6.08 22.34
N GLU A 201 13.17 -5.31 21.78
CA GLU A 201 14.26 -4.66 22.52
C GLU A 201 13.84 -3.35 23.19
N ASN A 202 13.10 -2.49 22.47
CA ASN A 202 12.76 -1.13 22.91
C ASN A 202 11.34 -1.03 23.49
N GLY A 203 10.56 -2.10 23.44
CA GLY A 203 9.16 -2.12 23.84
C GLY A 203 8.22 -1.53 22.78
N LEU A 204 6.91 -1.69 23.00
CA LEU A 204 5.85 -1.31 22.06
C LEU A 204 5.65 0.20 21.88
N THR A 205 6.42 1.04 22.57
CA THR A 205 6.13 2.49 22.68
C THR A 205 6.57 3.33 21.48
N ASP A 206 7.48 2.83 20.63
CA ASP A 206 8.18 3.68 19.66
C ASP A 206 8.30 3.15 18.21
N ALA A 207 7.76 1.98 17.86
CA ALA A 207 7.95 1.42 16.52
C ALA A 207 6.82 1.80 15.53
N PRO A 208 7.06 2.68 14.53
CA PRO A 208 6.14 2.83 13.40
C PRO A 208 6.22 1.59 12.51
N PHE A 209 5.06 1.05 12.10
CA PHE A 209 4.96 -0.10 11.20
C PHE A 209 4.68 0.30 9.74
N ASP A 210 4.84 1.58 9.42
CA ASP A 210 4.48 2.14 8.11
C ASP A 210 5.29 1.50 6.97
N ASP A 211 6.56 1.21 7.21
CA ASP A 211 7.46 0.57 6.25
C ASP A 211 7.14 -0.90 6.01
N VAL A 212 6.68 -1.63 7.03
CA VAL A 212 6.16 -3.00 6.91
C VAL A 212 4.92 -3.00 6.02
N VAL A 213 4.00 -2.07 6.24
CA VAL A 213 2.77 -1.94 5.45
C VAL A 213 3.11 -1.60 4.00
N ALA A 214 3.94 -0.58 3.77
CA ALA A 214 4.31 -0.15 2.42
C ALA A 214 4.97 -1.28 1.61
N THR A 215 5.93 -1.98 2.21
CA THR A 215 6.60 -3.12 1.55
C THR A 215 5.62 -4.25 1.22
N GLN A 216 4.67 -4.52 2.12
CA GLN A 216 3.66 -5.56 1.93
C GLN A 216 2.61 -5.20 0.86
N GLU A 217 2.19 -3.94 0.77
CA GLU A 217 1.29 -3.46 -0.27
C GLU A 217 1.93 -3.56 -1.66
N VAL A 218 3.19 -3.10 -1.79
CA VAL A 218 3.93 -3.21 -3.06
C VAL A 218 4.08 -4.67 -3.48
N PHE A 219 4.41 -5.56 -2.55
CA PHE A 219 4.49 -7.00 -2.81
C PHE A 219 3.14 -7.57 -3.28
N ASN A 220 2.04 -7.28 -2.57
CA ASN A 220 0.71 -7.78 -2.92
C ASN A 220 0.25 -7.29 -4.31
N ASN A 221 0.51 -6.02 -4.64
CA ASN A 221 0.15 -5.45 -5.93
C ASN A 221 0.91 -6.12 -7.08
N ILE A 222 2.21 -6.36 -6.92
CA ILE A 222 3.03 -7.03 -7.93
C ILE A 222 2.62 -8.50 -8.08
N ALA A 223 2.39 -9.21 -6.97
CA ALA A 223 1.90 -10.58 -7.00
C ALA A 223 0.54 -10.70 -7.72
N ALA A 224 -0.37 -9.74 -7.54
CA ALA A 224 -1.65 -9.70 -8.24
C ALA A 224 -1.47 -9.53 -9.76
N VAL A 225 -0.56 -8.65 -10.19
CA VAL A 225 -0.25 -8.45 -11.62
C VAL A 225 0.37 -9.71 -12.22
N ILE A 226 1.32 -10.35 -11.54
CA ILE A 226 1.93 -11.60 -12.00
C ILE A 226 0.86 -12.69 -12.16
N LEU A 227 0.01 -12.87 -11.14
CA LEU A 227 -1.06 -13.87 -11.16
C LEU A 227 -2.03 -13.63 -12.32
N PHE A 228 -2.40 -12.37 -12.57
CA PHE A 228 -3.27 -12.00 -13.68
C PHE A 228 -2.65 -12.34 -15.04
N LEU A 229 -1.39 -11.97 -15.25
CA LEU A 229 -0.67 -12.27 -16.50
C LEU A 229 -0.45 -13.78 -16.69
N ALA A 230 -0.13 -14.50 -15.62
CA ALA A 230 0.02 -15.95 -15.64
C ALA A 230 -1.28 -16.65 -16.06
N TRP A 231 -2.43 -16.21 -15.52
CA TRP A 231 -3.73 -16.75 -15.91
C TRP A 231 -4.09 -16.49 -17.37
N ILE A 232 -3.76 -15.30 -17.88
CA ILE A 232 -3.95 -14.99 -19.31
C ILE A 232 -3.13 -15.96 -20.16
N LYS A 233 -1.84 -16.14 -19.84
CA LYS A 233 -0.94 -17.05 -20.56
C LYS A 233 -1.49 -18.48 -20.59
N VAL A 234 -1.85 -19.02 -19.43
CA VAL A 234 -2.44 -20.37 -19.30
C VAL A 234 -3.73 -20.50 -20.11
N GLY A 235 -4.63 -19.51 -20.03
CA GLY A 235 -5.89 -19.53 -20.77
C GLY A 235 -5.70 -19.59 -22.30
N ILE A 236 -4.66 -18.93 -22.81
CA ILE A 236 -4.32 -18.95 -24.23
C ILE A 236 -3.68 -20.28 -24.62
N ASP A 237 -2.73 -20.78 -23.83
CA ASP A 237 -2.05 -22.04 -24.12
C ASP A 237 -3.03 -23.22 -24.10
N VAL A 238 -3.98 -23.23 -23.15
CA VAL A 238 -5.07 -24.23 -23.09
C VAL A 238 -6.01 -24.10 -24.29
N ARG A 239 -6.35 -22.88 -24.73
CA ARG A 239 -7.18 -22.66 -25.93
C ARG A 239 -6.48 -23.13 -27.20
N VAL A 240 -5.18 -22.90 -27.31
CA VAL A 240 -4.37 -23.40 -28.44
C VAL A 240 -4.35 -24.94 -28.44
N MET A 241 -4.19 -25.57 -27.27
CA MET A 241 -4.15 -27.03 -27.17
C MET A 241 -5.50 -27.71 -27.43
N THR A 242 -6.62 -27.11 -27.00
CA THR A 242 -7.98 -27.64 -27.22
C THR A 242 -8.47 -27.50 -28.67
N LEU A 243 -7.92 -26.55 -29.45
CA LEU A 243 -8.22 -26.39 -30.88
C LEU A 243 -7.35 -27.27 -31.79
N LEU A 244 -6.37 -28.00 -31.23
CA LEU A 244 -5.43 -28.87 -31.94
C LEU A 244 -5.77 -30.38 -31.91
N PRO A 245 -7.06 -30.78 -32.04
CA PRO A 245 -7.35 -32.04 -32.76
C PRO A 245 -8.07 -31.86 -34.11
N SER A 246 -8.58 -30.67 -34.46
CA SER A 246 -9.46 -30.52 -35.64
C SER A 246 -9.12 -29.41 -36.63
N HIS A 247 -8.14 -28.53 -36.40
CA HIS A 247 -7.86 -27.43 -37.33
C HIS A 247 -6.38 -27.22 -37.69
N VAL A 248 -5.80 -28.16 -38.45
CA VAL A 248 -4.55 -27.95 -39.22
C VAL A 248 -4.79 -27.06 -40.48
N LYS A 249 -5.83 -26.21 -40.51
CA LYS A 249 -6.08 -25.28 -41.64
C LYS A 249 -6.44 -23.83 -41.28
N CYS A 250 -6.42 -23.43 -40.01
CA CYS A 250 -6.69 -22.03 -39.63
C CYS A 250 -5.49 -21.34 -38.95
N GLY A 251 -4.27 -21.61 -39.41
CA GLY A 251 -3.06 -20.93 -38.91
C GLY A 251 -2.85 -19.49 -39.39
N HIS A 252 -3.88 -18.84 -39.94
CA HIS A 252 -3.75 -17.49 -40.53
C HIS A 252 -5.01 -16.64 -40.36
N THR A 253 -5.67 -16.72 -39.21
CA THR A 253 -6.61 -15.67 -38.76
C THR A 253 -7.06 -15.99 -37.34
N ILE A 254 -6.53 -15.27 -36.35
CA ILE A 254 -7.43 -14.75 -35.31
C ILE A 254 -8.53 -14.04 -36.14
N PRO A 255 -9.83 -14.37 -36.01
CA PRO A 255 -10.84 -13.59 -36.71
C PRO A 255 -10.59 -12.17 -36.24
N ALA A 256 -10.13 -11.32 -37.17
CA ALA A 256 -10.09 -9.91 -36.95
C ALA A 256 -11.49 -9.60 -36.45
N TYR A 257 -11.58 -9.09 -35.21
CA TYR A 257 -12.73 -8.31 -34.81
C TYR A 257 -13.04 -7.42 -36.01
N PRO A 258 -14.28 -7.41 -36.54
CA PRO A 258 -14.57 -6.70 -37.78
C PRO A 258 -13.91 -5.32 -37.67
N ARG A 259 -12.94 -5.07 -38.55
CA ARG A 259 -12.29 -3.76 -38.71
C ARG A 259 -13.25 -2.75 -39.36
N ASP A 260 -14.52 -3.11 -39.43
CA ASP A 260 -15.64 -2.23 -39.68
C ASP A 260 -16.07 -1.56 -38.35
N ILE A 261 -15.09 -1.08 -37.58
CA ILE A 261 -15.30 0.20 -36.93
C ILE A 261 -14.96 1.17 -38.05
N GLU A 262 -16.01 1.61 -38.76
CA GLU A 262 -15.95 2.77 -39.63
C GLU A 262 -15.02 3.78 -38.95
N PRO A 263 -13.90 4.20 -39.57
CA PRO A 263 -12.96 5.09 -38.91
C PRO A 263 -13.78 6.32 -38.52
N LEU A 264 -14.08 6.43 -37.22
CA LEU A 264 -14.74 7.61 -36.70
C LEU A 264 -13.85 8.75 -37.18
N PRO A 265 -14.38 9.72 -37.94
CA PRO A 265 -13.66 10.92 -38.29
C PRO A 265 -12.95 11.42 -37.03
N ASP A 266 -11.71 11.90 -37.14
CA ASP A 266 -10.91 12.32 -35.98
C ASP A 266 -11.69 13.25 -35.03
N ASP A 267 -12.66 13.99 -35.56
CA ASP A 267 -13.64 14.80 -34.86
C ASP A 267 -14.53 14.01 -33.87
N ILE A 268 -15.04 12.83 -34.25
CA ILE A 268 -15.92 12.00 -33.43
C ILE A 268 -15.13 11.17 -32.42
N ALA A 269 -13.90 10.74 -32.74
CA ALA A 269 -13.05 10.04 -31.76
C ALA A 269 -12.63 10.98 -30.62
N LEU A 270 -12.33 12.25 -30.96
CA LEU A 270 -12.15 13.31 -29.98
C LEU A 270 -13.45 13.55 -29.20
N GLU A 271 -14.61 13.54 -29.86
CA GLU A 271 -15.92 13.69 -29.22
C GLU A 271 -16.24 12.55 -28.23
N VAL A 272 -15.95 11.29 -28.55
CA VAL A 272 -16.21 10.14 -27.65
C VAL A 272 -15.26 10.10 -26.45
N ILE A 273 -14.03 10.62 -26.57
CA ILE A 273 -13.12 10.81 -25.44
C ILE A 273 -13.51 12.07 -24.63
N LEU A 274 -14.00 13.11 -25.31
CA LEU A 274 -14.51 14.34 -24.69
C LEU A 274 -15.87 14.14 -24.03
N MET A 275 -16.75 13.24 -24.50
CA MET A 275 -18.10 13.01 -23.95
C MET A 275 -18.09 12.53 -22.49
N PRO A 276 -17.29 11.53 -22.06
CA PRO A 276 -17.16 11.19 -20.64
C PRO A 276 -16.44 12.29 -19.85
N SER A 277 -15.64 13.15 -20.50
CA SER A 277 -14.94 14.28 -19.89
C SER A 277 -15.77 15.57 -19.83
N THR A 278 -16.84 15.72 -20.61
CA THR A 278 -17.72 16.91 -20.68
C THR A 278 -19.05 16.68 -19.95
N THR A 279 -19.51 15.43 -19.86
CA THR A 279 -20.61 15.02 -18.96
C THR A 279 -20.20 15.08 -17.48
N ARG A 280 -18.95 14.76 -17.12
CA ARG A 280 -18.42 14.91 -15.74
C ARG A 280 -18.45 16.35 -15.21
N PRO A 281 -17.95 17.38 -15.90
CA PRO A 281 -17.99 18.75 -15.41
C PRO A 281 -19.42 19.29 -15.38
N SER A 282 -20.27 18.98 -16.36
CA SER A 282 -21.69 19.40 -16.31
C SER A 282 -22.44 18.71 -15.16
N GLN A 283 -22.19 17.44 -14.87
CA GLN A 283 -22.65 16.80 -13.63
C GLN A 283 -22.09 17.48 -12.37
N HIS A 284 -20.82 17.88 -12.34
CA HIS A 284 -20.23 18.62 -11.23
C HIS A 284 -20.91 19.97 -10.94
N TYR A 285 -21.50 20.63 -11.95
CA TYR A 285 -22.21 21.90 -11.80
C TYR A 285 -23.70 21.71 -11.50
N VAL A 286 -24.33 20.63 -11.98
CA VAL A 286 -25.78 20.37 -11.83
C VAL A 286 -26.09 19.59 -10.55
N LEU A 287 -25.20 18.69 -10.11
CA LEU A 287 -25.34 17.97 -8.84
C LEU A 287 -24.84 18.85 -7.70
N SER A 288 -25.81 19.39 -6.95
CA SER A 288 -25.61 20.24 -5.76
C SER A 288 -24.55 19.70 -4.77
N PRO A 289 -24.01 20.55 -3.86
CA PRO A 289 -23.03 20.13 -2.85
C PRO A 289 -23.45 18.92 -2.00
N LEU A 290 -24.76 18.69 -1.86
CA LEU A 290 -25.34 17.57 -1.11
C LEU A 290 -25.10 16.20 -1.76
N HIS A 291 -25.06 16.11 -3.10
CA HIS A 291 -24.81 14.82 -3.77
C HIS A 291 -23.34 14.41 -3.67
N ARG A 292 -22.43 15.38 -3.67
CA ARG A 292 -20.99 15.12 -3.47
C ARG A 292 -20.71 14.61 -2.06
N ALA A 293 -21.42 15.12 -1.05
CA ALA A 293 -21.37 14.60 0.32
C ALA A 293 -21.90 13.15 0.39
N TYR A 294 -22.98 12.84 -0.33
CA TYR A 294 -23.54 11.49 -0.44
C TYR A 294 -22.56 10.51 -1.10
N ASP A 295 -21.96 10.87 -2.24
CA ASP A 295 -21.01 9.99 -2.94
C ASP A 295 -19.71 9.77 -2.15
N SER A 296 -19.21 10.78 -1.43
CA SER A 296 -18.06 10.61 -0.53
C SER A 296 -18.37 9.77 0.73
N LEU A 297 -19.64 9.70 1.15
CA LEU A 297 -20.11 8.85 2.24
C LEU A 297 -20.37 7.41 1.79
N VAL A 298 -20.73 7.19 0.52
CA VAL A 298 -21.02 5.88 -0.06
C VAL A 298 -19.75 5.20 -0.61
N ALA A 299 -18.69 5.94 -0.93
CA ALA A 299 -17.41 5.40 -1.39
C ALA A 299 -16.45 4.88 -0.29
N GLY A 300 -16.98 4.51 0.89
CA GLY A 300 -16.26 3.65 1.85
C GLY A 300 -16.35 2.17 1.44
N PRO A 301 -15.47 1.29 1.93
CA PRO A 301 -15.45 -0.10 1.47
C PRO A 301 -16.71 -0.82 1.95
N HIS A 302 -17.65 -1.02 1.02
CA HIS A 302 -18.75 -1.95 1.18
C HIS A 302 -18.18 -3.38 1.33
N PHE A 303 -18.08 -3.85 2.57
CA PHE A 303 -18.17 -5.27 2.87
C PHE A 303 -19.65 -5.58 3.04
N THR A 304 -20.32 -5.97 1.95
CA THR A 304 -21.65 -6.58 2.03
C THR A 304 -21.48 -8.01 2.53
N THR A 305 -21.55 -8.21 3.84
CA THR A 305 -21.87 -9.53 4.41
C THR A 305 -23.36 -9.78 4.23
N ASP A 306 -23.72 -10.33 3.08
CA ASP A 306 -24.97 -11.05 2.93
C ASP A 306 -24.82 -12.45 3.56
N ARG A 307 -25.83 -12.84 4.35
CA ARG A 307 -26.08 -14.14 5.01
C ARG A 307 -25.49 -14.39 6.39
N MET A 308 -26.11 -13.79 7.41
CA MET A 308 -26.57 -14.56 8.58
C MET A 308 -28.06 -14.82 8.43
N ALA A 309 -28.42 -16.05 8.05
CA ALA A 309 -29.75 -16.59 8.26
C ALA A 309 -29.71 -17.41 9.57
N ALA A 310 -30.71 -17.15 10.39
CA ALA A 310 -31.03 -17.81 11.65
C ALA A 310 -30.90 -19.35 11.60
N VAL A 311 -30.29 -19.94 12.63
CA VAL A 311 -30.91 -20.76 13.72
C VAL A 311 -29.91 -20.76 14.89
#